data_AF-A0A067FAY7-F1
#
_entry.id   AF-A0A067FAY7-F1
#
_cell.length_a   1.000
_cell.length_b   1.000
_cell.length_c   1.000
_cell.angle_alpha   90.00
_cell.angle_beta   90.00
_cell.angle_gamma   90.00
#
_symmetry.space_group_name_H-M   'P 1'
#
loop_
_entity.id
_entity.type
_entity.pdbx_description
1 polymer ?
#
loop_
_entity_poly.entity_id
_entity_poly.type
_entity_poly.pdbx_seq_one_letter_code
_entity_poly.pdbx_strand_id
1 'polypeptide(L)'
;MLSFKTRADVSICGCVCISSVDGYYLCPNNFFFLLICFRLFERGLAYVGTDYLSFPLWDKYIEYEYMQQEWSRVAMIYTRILENPIQQLDRYFSSFKEFAASRPLSELRTAEEVDAAAVAVAAAPSETGAEVKANEEEVQPDATEQTSKPVSAGLTEAEELEKYIAVREEMYKKAKEFDSKIIGFETAIRRPYFHVKPLSVTELENWHNYLDFIERDGDFNKVVKLYERCLIACANYPEYWIRYVLCMEASGSMDLAHNALARATHVFVKRLPEIHLFAARFKEQNGDIDGARAAYQLVHTETSPGLLEAIIKHANMERRLGNLEDAFSLYEQAIAIEKGKEHSQTLPMLYAQYSRFLHL
;
A
#
# COMPACT_ATOMS: atom_id res chain seq x y z
N MET A 1 22.64 -16.86 -29.18
CA MET A 1 22.75 -15.53 -29.81
C MET A 1 21.63 -15.41 -30.83
N LEU A 2 20.46 -14.95 -30.40
CA LEU A 2 19.32 -14.53 -31.23
C LEU A 2 18.33 -13.87 -30.26
N SER A 3 18.26 -12.55 -30.35
CA SER A 3 17.48 -11.65 -29.51
C SER A 3 16.02 -11.64 -30.00
N PHE A 4 15.11 -12.24 -29.26
CA PHE A 4 13.68 -11.98 -29.41
C PHE A 4 13.26 -10.89 -28.42
N LYS A 5 13.09 -9.69 -28.96
CA LYS A 5 12.59 -8.50 -28.28
C LYS A 5 11.08 -8.48 -28.47
N THR A 6 10.34 -9.15 -27.58
CA THR A 6 8.87 -9.09 -27.56
C THR A 6 8.44 -7.95 -26.63
N ARG A 7 7.96 -6.87 -27.25
CA ARG A 7 7.11 -5.84 -26.65
C ARG A 7 5.95 -6.54 -25.94
N ALA A 8 5.88 -6.39 -24.62
CA ALA A 8 4.67 -6.65 -23.86
C ALA A 8 4.20 -5.28 -23.34
N ASP A 9 3.12 -4.78 -23.95
CA ASP A 9 2.37 -3.63 -23.48
C ASP A 9 1.76 -3.98 -22.12
N VAL A 10 2.45 -3.55 -21.06
CA VAL A 10 1.89 -3.47 -19.71
C VAL A 10 1.17 -2.13 -19.61
N SER A 11 -0.13 -2.15 -19.88
CA SER A 11 -1.03 -1.03 -19.59
C SER A 11 -1.33 -1.00 -18.09
N ILE A 12 -0.34 -0.58 -17.29
CA ILE A 12 -0.55 0.11 -16.02
C ILE A 12 0.48 1.24 -15.99
N CYS A 13 0.17 2.29 -16.72
CA CYS A 13 0.62 3.60 -16.33
C CYS A 13 -0.44 4.60 -16.79
N GLY A 14 -1.12 5.22 -15.83
CA GLY A 14 -1.54 6.61 -15.97
C GLY A 14 -0.31 7.51 -16.04
N CYS A 15 0.58 7.22 -17.00
CA CYS A 15 1.62 8.08 -17.48
C CYS A 15 0.87 9.00 -18.43
N VAL A 16 0.55 10.20 -17.95
CA VAL A 16 0.41 11.32 -18.87
C VAL A 16 1.69 11.31 -19.70
N CYS A 17 1.54 10.98 -20.98
CA CYS A 17 2.60 11.05 -21.95
C CYS A 17 3.18 12.47 -21.90
N ILE A 18 4.36 12.63 -21.30
CA ILE A 18 5.27 13.70 -21.71
C ILE A 18 5.93 13.16 -22.98
N SER A 19 5.15 13.07 -24.04
CA SER A 19 5.69 12.94 -25.39
C SER A 19 6.24 14.31 -25.77
N SER A 20 7.56 14.39 -25.80
CA SER A 20 8.37 15.25 -26.67
C SER A 20 7.70 16.56 -27.09
N VAL A 21 7.95 17.62 -26.32
CA VAL A 21 7.99 18.96 -26.90
C VAL A 21 9.43 19.41 -26.79
N ASP A 22 10.16 19.24 -27.90
CA ASP A 22 11.38 19.99 -28.17
C ASP A 22 11.07 21.47 -28.01
N GLY A 23 11.66 22.09 -27.00
CA GLY A 23 11.44 23.50 -26.70
C GLY A 23 11.89 23.82 -25.30
N TYR A 24 13.13 24.27 -25.18
CA TYR A 24 13.63 24.97 -24.00
C TYR A 24 12.73 26.18 -23.71
N TYR A 25 11.68 25.97 -22.92
CA TYR A 25 11.06 27.03 -22.15
C TYR A 25 11.42 26.78 -20.70
N LEU A 26 12.53 27.40 -20.29
CA LEU A 26 12.77 27.77 -18.91
C LEU A 26 11.47 28.36 -18.35
N CYS A 27 10.78 27.61 -17.48
CA CYS A 27 9.66 28.17 -16.73
C CYS A 27 10.20 29.39 -15.96
N PRO A 28 9.70 30.61 -16.18
CA PRO A 28 10.31 31.82 -15.60
C PRO A 28 10.08 31.96 -14.09
N ASN A 29 9.29 31.07 -13.49
CA ASN A 29 8.92 31.14 -12.09
C ASN A 29 9.40 29.89 -11.35
N ASN A 30 10.52 30.06 -10.62
CA ASN A 30 11.08 29.08 -9.69
C ASN A 30 9.98 28.48 -8.79
N PHE A 31 9.01 29.30 -8.37
CA PHE A 31 7.85 28.89 -7.57
C PHE A 31 7.01 27.75 -8.19
N PHE A 32 6.71 27.80 -9.50
CA PHE A 32 5.91 26.75 -10.14
C PHE A 32 6.66 25.43 -10.23
N PHE A 33 7.96 25.48 -10.50
CA PHE A 33 8.81 24.29 -10.55
C PHE A 33 8.91 23.62 -9.18
N LEU A 34 9.10 24.40 -8.11
CA LEU A 34 9.14 23.90 -6.74
C LEU A 34 7.82 23.25 -6.33
N LEU A 35 6.68 23.87 -6.66
CA LEU A 35 5.37 23.30 -6.38
C LEU A 35 5.15 21.95 -7.09
N ILE A 36 5.64 21.80 -8.32
CA ILE A 36 5.56 20.53 -9.05
C ILE A 36 6.40 19.45 -8.37
N CYS A 37 7.64 19.77 -7.98
CA CYS A 37 8.53 18.83 -7.28
C CYS A 37 7.93 18.34 -5.96
N PHE A 38 7.42 19.25 -5.13
CA PHE A 38 6.72 18.91 -3.89
C PHE A 38 5.54 17.96 -4.13
N ARG A 39 4.66 18.29 -5.09
CA ARG A 39 3.50 17.45 -5.44
C ARG A 39 3.90 16.06 -5.95
N LEU A 40 5.04 15.95 -6.62
CA LEU A 40 5.57 14.67 -7.07
C LEU A 40 6.06 13.81 -5.90
N PHE A 41 6.76 14.39 -4.93
CA PHE A 41 7.15 13.67 -3.70
C PHE A 41 5.94 13.19 -2.91
N GLU A 42 4.96 14.07 -2.64
CA GLU A 42 3.75 13.69 -1.90
C GLU A 42 2.95 12.60 -2.61
N ARG A 43 2.84 12.68 -3.94
CA ARG A 43 2.19 11.62 -4.72
C ARG A 43 2.97 10.31 -4.63
N GLY A 44 4.29 10.34 -4.69
CA GLY A 44 5.13 9.14 -4.53
C GLY A 44 4.93 8.51 -3.14
N LEU A 45 5.00 9.32 -2.10
CA LEU A 45 4.87 8.88 -0.71
C LEU A 45 3.48 8.31 -0.39
N ALA A 46 2.42 8.80 -1.04
CA ALA A 46 1.08 8.23 -0.88
C ALA A 46 1.03 6.73 -1.22
N TYR A 47 1.86 6.27 -2.18
CA TYR A 47 1.91 4.87 -2.59
C TYR A 47 3.01 4.07 -1.88
N VAL A 48 4.23 4.60 -1.82
CA VAL A 48 5.41 3.84 -1.35
C VAL A 48 6.01 4.35 -0.05
N GLY A 49 5.49 5.43 0.54
CA GLY A 49 6.10 6.08 1.70
C GLY A 49 6.17 5.20 2.96
N THR A 50 5.28 4.21 3.07
CA THR A 50 5.28 3.26 4.19
C THR A 50 5.90 1.91 3.82
N ASP A 51 6.53 1.78 2.65
CA ASP A 51 7.26 0.57 2.30
C ASP A 51 8.54 0.45 3.13
N TYR A 52 8.89 -0.77 3.53
CA TYR A 52 10.05 -1.07 4.37
C TYR A 52 11.39 -0.58 3.75
N LEU A 53 11.48 -0.57 2.42
CA LEU A 53 12.66 -0.15 1.65
C LEU A 53 12.50 1.24 1.02
N SER A 54 11.56 2.06 1.52
CA SER A 54 11.27 3.40 0.98
C SER A 54 12.32 4.48 1.29
N PHE A 55 13.37 4.15 2.05
CA PHE A 55 14.41 5.10 2.47
C PHE A 55 15.04 5.93 1.33
N PRO A 56 15.26 5.45 0.09
CA PRO A 56 15.84 6.28 -0.96
C PRO A 56 14.95 7.45 -1.36
N LEU A 57 13.62 7.27 -1.33
CA LEU A 57 12.67 8.33 -1.65
C LEU A 57 12.66 9.39 -0.55
N TRP A 58 12.67 8.96 0.71
CA TRP A 58 12.75 9.85 1.86
C TRP A 58 14.03 10.67 1.88
N ASP A 59 15.18 10.05 1.60
CA ASP A 59 16.47 10.76 1.50
C ASP A 59 16.42 11.87 0.45
N LYS A 60 15.86 11.58 -0.74
CA LYS A 60 15.72 12.59 -1.79
C LYS A 60 14.75 13.70 -1.44
N TYR A 61 13.70 13.40 -0.69
CA TYR A 61 12.76 14.41 -0.27
C TYR A 61 13.36 15.34 0.80
N ILE A 62 14.08 14.76 1.77
CA ILE A 62 14.82 15.52 2.78
C ILE A 62 15.87 16.40 2.10
N GLU A 63 16.72 15.85 1.21
CA GLU A 63 17.70 16.62 0.44
C GLU A 63 17.06 17.81 -0.29
N TYR A 64 15.90 17.59 -0.92
CA TYR A 64 15.17 18.63 -1.65
C TYR A 64 14.70 19.76 -0.72
N GLU A 65 14.05 19.46 0.40
CA GLU A 65 13.56 20.49 1.33
C GLU A 65 14.70 21.20 2.08
N TYR A 66 15.82 20.50 2.33
CA TYR A 66 17.05 21.15 2.81
C TYR A 66 17.58 22.19 1.82
N MET A 67 17.52 21.92 0.51
CA MET A 67 17.90 22.90 -0.52
C MET A 67 16.96 24.10 -0.56
N GLN A 68 15.68 23.92 -0.20
CA GLN A 68 14.71 25.01 -0.10
C GLN A 68 14.79 25.79 1.21
N GLN A 69 15.53 25.29 2.20
CA GLN A 69 15.61 25.84 3.56
C GLN A 69 14.24 25.89 4.27
N GLU A 70 13.32 25.00 3.91
CA GLU A 70 11.99 24.88 4.52
C GLU A 70 12.04 23.91 5.72
N TRP A 71 12.54 24.40 6.86
CA TRP A 71 12.83 23.56 8.03
C TRP A 71 11.61 22.90 8.66
N SER A 72 10.46 23.59 8.66
CA SER A 72 9.19 23.04 9.16
C SER A 72 8.77 21.81 8.36
N ARG A 73 8.97 21.80 7.04
CA ARG A 73 8.69 20.64 6.19
C ARG A 73 9.67 19.50 6.43
N VAL A 74 10.96 19.81 6.60
CA VAL A 74 11.96 18.80 6.99
C VAL A 74 11.56 18.13 8.30
N ALA A 75 11.12 18.90 9.30
CA ALA A 75 10.61 18.39 10.56
C ALA A 75 9.36 17.49 10.38
N MET A 76 8.39 17.91 9.55
CA MET A 76 7.23 17.08 9.20
C MET A 76 7.62 15.77 8.53
N ILE A 77 8.60 15.80 7.60
CA ILE A 77 9.09 14.62 6.90
C ILE A 77 9.71 13.64 7.90
N TYR A 78 10.58 14.10 8.81
CA TYR A 78 11.12 13.25 9.87
C TYR A 78 10.01 12.65 10.72
N THR A 79 9.01 13.45 11.12
CA THR A 79 7.89 12.98 11.92
C THR A 79 7.15 11.84 11.22
N ARG A 80 6.83 11.97 9.93
CA ARG A 80 6.20 10.92 9.11
C ARG A 80 7.07 9.67 8.98
N ILE A 81 8.39 9.82 8.85
CA ILE A 81 9.31 8.67 8.80
C ILE A 81 9.29 7.92 10.13
N LEU A 82 9.31 8.62 11.26
CA LEU A 82 9.34 8.03 12.60
C LEU A 82 8.06 7.28 12.99
N GLU A 83 6.96 7.49 12.26
CA GLU A 83 5.71 6.71 12.40
C GLU A 83 5.79 5.33 11.74
N ASN A 84 6.72 5.15 10.79
CA ASN A 84 6.74 3.99 9.91
C ASN A 84 7.93 3.06 10.20
N PRO A 85 7.72 1.73 10.19
CA PRO A 85 8.79 0.75 10.42
C PRO A 85 9.65 0.60 9.15
N ILE A 86 10.58 1.52 8.91
CA ILE A 86 11.47 1.53 7.72
C ILE A 86 12.85 0.98 8.12
N GLN A 87 13.54 0.26 7.21
CA GLN A 87 14.81 -0.43 7.51
C GLN A 87 15.90 0.44 8.17
N GLN A 88 15.96 1.74 7.86
CA GLN A 88 16.99 2.66 8.36
C GLN A 88 16.46 3.63 9.43
N LEU A 89 15.43 3.23 10.18
CA LEU A 89 14.76 4.07 11.17
C LEU A 89 15.72 4.67 12.22
N ASP A 90 16.73 3.91 12.68
CA ASP A 90 17.74 4.38 13.65
C ASP A 90 18.55 5.57 13.13
N ARG A 91 18.91 5.54 11.84
CA ARG A 91 19.63 6.61 11.16
C ARG A 91 18.78 7.86 11.15
N TYR A 92 17.51 7.74 10.73
CA TYR A 92 16.59 8.87 10.69
C TYR A 92 16.33 9.48 12.07
N PHE A 93 16.18 8.66 13.12
CA PHE A 93 15.98 9.16 14.47
C PHE A 93 17.22 9.91 14.99
N SER A 94 18.42 9.39 14.72
CA SER A 94 19.67 10.06 15.09
C SER A 94 19.83 11.39 14.36
N SER A 95 19.63 11.41 13.04
CA SER A 95 19.65 12.63 12.23
C SER A 95 18.58 13.64 12.65
N PHE A 96 17.39 13.18 13.03
CA PHE A 96 16.33 14.06 13.56
C PHE A 96 16.78 14.75 14.85
N LYS A 97 17.41 14.04 15.79
CA LYS A 97 17.92 14.64 17.04
C LYS A 97 19.00 15.68 16.77
N GLU A 98 19.93 15.39 15.87
CA GLU A 98 20.97 16.35 15.45
C GLU A 98 20.35 17.59 14.79
N PHE A 99 19.37 17.38 13.91
CA PHE A 99 18.63 18.45 13.26
C PHE A 99 17.88 19.33 14.27
N ALA A 100 17.12 18.72 15.18
CA ALA A 100 16.37 19.42 16.21
C ALA A 100 17.25 20.21 17.19
N ALA A 101 18.46 19.70 17.49
CA ALA A 101 19.42 20.42 18.33
C ALA A 101 20.12 21.59 17.61
N SER A 102 20.14 21.58 16.28
CA SER A 102 20.85 22.60 15.47
C SER A 102 20.02 23.86 15.17
N ARG A 103 18.72 23.87 15.48
CA ARG A 103 17.77 24.90 15.07
C ARG A 103 16.86 25.35 16.21
N PRO A 104 16.42 26.62 16.23
CA PRO A 104 15.42 27.08 17.19
C PRO A 104 14.06 26.43 16.91
N LEU A 105 13.29 26.18 17.96
CA LEU A 105 12.04 25.43 17.89
C LEU A 105 10.97 26.12 17.01
N SER A 106 11.02 27.45 16.94
CA SER A 106 10.12 28.29 16.15
C SER A 106 10.23 28.03 14.64
N GLU A 107 11.39 27.60 14.14
CA GLU A 107 11.61 27.26 12.73
C GLU A 107 11.14 25.83 12.40
N LEU A 108 11.02 24.97 13.41
CA LEU A 108 10.71 23.55 13.25
C LEU A 108 9.21 23.25 13.32
N ARG A 109 8.46 23.99 14.15
CA ARG A 109 7.02 23.77 14.33
C ARG A 109 6.24 24.23 13.10
N THR A 110 5.24 23.46 12.71
CA THR A 110 4.23 23.93 11.76
C THR A 110 3.27 24.90 12.46
N ALA A 111 2.58 25.76 11.69
CA ALA A 111 1.58 26.68 12.26
C ALA A 111 0.52 25.95 13.12
N GLU A 112 0.15 24.73 12.72
CA GLU A 112 -0.80 23.87 13.44
C GLU A 112 -0.24 23.36 14.78
N GLU A 113 1.05 23.04 14.86
CA GLU A 113 1.72 22.62 16.10
C GLU A 113 1.93 23.80 17.06
N VAL A 114 2.16 25.01 16.53
CA VAL A 114 2.25 26.24 17.33
C VAL A 114 0.89 26.58 17.95
N ASP A 115 -0.20 26.46 17.20
CA ASP A 115 -1.57 26.68 17.69
C ASP A 115 -1.97 25.63 18.74
N ALA A 116 -1.65 24.35 18.51
CA ALA A 116 -1.89 23.28 19.49
C ALA A 116 -1.08 23.47 20.78
N ALA A 117 0.18 23.93 20.68
CA ALA A 117 1.01 24.25 21.83
C ALA A 117 0.47 25.48 22.60
N ALA A 118 0.01 26.53 21.91
CA ALA A 118 -0.61 27.69 22.53
C ALA A 118 -1.90 27.34 23.30
N VAL A 119 -2.72 26.44 22.77
CA VAL A 119 -3.92 25.92 23.46
C VAL A 119 -3.53 25.08 24.69
N ALA A 120 -2.47 24.27 24.60
CA ALA A 120 -1.99 23.48 25.74
C ALA A 120 -1.39 24.35 26.86
N VAL A 121 -0.70 25.45 26.50
CA VAL A 121 -0.17 26.43 27.46
C VAL A 121 -1.31 27.23 28.12
N ALA A 122 -2.37 27.57 27.39
CA ALA A 122 -3.56 28.23 27.94
C ALA A 122 -4.41 27.33 28.85
N ALA A 123 -4.32 26.00 28.68
CA ALA A 123 -5.03 25.02 29.50
C ALA A 123 -4.28 24.58 30.77
N ALA A 124 -3.02 25.01 30.97
CA ALA A 124 -2.26 24.72 32.17
C ALA A 124 -2.74 25.60 33.35
N PRO A 125 -3.06 25.03 34.54
CA PRO A 125 -3.42 25.83 35.70
C PRO A 125 -2.22 26.65 36.17
N SER A 126 -2.37 27.98 36.23
CA SER A 126 -1.40 28.87 36.85
C SER A 126 -1.47 28.73 38.37
N GLU A 127 -0.60 27.91 38.95
CA GLU A 127 -0.31 27.99 40.39
C GLU A 127 0.70 29.11 40.65
N THR A 128 0.21 30.33 40.85
CA THR A 128 0.88 31.32 41.70
C THR A 128 -0.19 32.13 42.44
N GLY A 129 -0.53 31.65 43.64
CA GLY A 129 -1.26 32.45 44.61
C GLY A 129 -0.35 33.58 45.14
N ALA A 130 -0.72 34.82 44.86
CA ALA A 130 -0.23 35.98 45.61
C ALA A 130 -1.43 36.86 45.98
N GLU A 131 -1.64 36.99 47.29
CA GLU A 131 -2.68 37.80 47.90
C GLU A 131 -2.54 39.28 47.55
N VAL A 132 -3.70 39.88 47.31
CA VAL A 132 -3.91 41.31 47.08
C VAL A 132 -3.73 42.07 48.40
N LYS A 133 -2.85 43.06 48.43
CA LYS A 133 -3.08 44.29 49.23
C LYS A 133 -2.72 45.54 48.44
N ALA A 134 -3.74 46.37 48.31
CA ALA A 134 -3.74 47.70 47.74
C ALA A 134 -2.92 48.69 48.58
N ASN A 135 -2.33 49.68 47.92
CA ASN A 135 -2.45 51.10 48.29
C ASN A 135 -2.00 51.98 47.10
N GLU A 136 -2.76 53.04 46.89
CA GLU A 136 -2.60 54.09 45.87
C GLU A 136 -1.60 55.17 46.37
N GLU A 137 -0.72 55.67 45.50
CA GLU A 137 -0.43 57.11 45.32
C GLU A 137 0.57 57.39 44.17
N GLU A 138 0.05 58.10 43.17
CA GLU A 138 0.59 59.14 42.28
C GLU A 138 2.09 59.29 41.83
N VAL A 139 2.19 59.58 40.51
CA VAL A 139 3.13 60.49 39.78
C VAL A 139 4.47 59.95 39.23
N GLN A 140 4.59 60.02 37.89
CA GLN A 140 5.78 59.82 37.02
C GLN A 140 6.86 60.92 37.20
N PRO A 141 7.99 60.94 36.44
CA PRO A 141 8.87 59.89 35.87
C PRO A 141 10.37 60.14 36.21
N ASP A 142 11.27 59.16 36.13
CA ASP A 142 12.57 59.40 35.46
C ASP A 142 13.38 58.12 35.21
N ALA A 143 14.25 58.23 34.22
CA ALA A 143 15.12 57.23 33.63
C ALA A 143 16.00 56.43 34.61
N THR A 144 16.13 55.14 34.34
CA THR A 144 17.43 54.44 34.46
C THR A 144 17.40 53.14 33.66
N GLU A 145 18.29 53.03 32.68
CA GLU A 145 18.69 51.78 32.06
C GLU A 145 19.14 50.79 33.16
N GLN A 146 18.53 49.60 33.19
CA GLN A 146 19.16 48.44 33.81
C GLN A 146 18.69 47.15 33.13
N THR A 147 19.49 46.76 32.16
CA THR A 147 19.80 45.38 31.77
C THR A 147 19.54 44.38 32.91
N SER A 148 18.58 43.48 32.74
CA SER A 148 18.64 42.12 33.33
C SER A 148 17.51 41.22 32.83
N LYS A 149 17.88 40.27 31.95
CA LYS A 149 17.51 38.83 31.94
C LYS A 149 17.30 38.30 30.51
N PRO A 150 18.29 37.55 29.96
CA PRO A 150 18.05 36.60 28.88
C PRO A 150 17.93 35.14 29.37
N VAL A 151 18.05 34.86 30.68
CA VAL A 151 18.23 33.47 31.16
C VAL A 151 16.91 32.71 31.36
N SER A 152 15.78 33.38 31.63
CA SER A 152 14.50 32.69 31.88
C SER A 152 13.77 32.22 30.61
N ALA A 153 14.01 32.85 29.46
CA ALA A 153 13.40 32.46 28.18
C ALA A 153 14.07 31.21 27.57
N GLY A 154 15.39 31.04 27.78
CA GLY A 154 16.13 29.88 27.27
C GLY A 154 15.84 28.57 27.99
N LEU A 155 15.46 28.63 29.29
CA LEU A 155 15.06 27.44 30.05
C LEU A 155 13.73 26.88 29.55
N THR A 156 12.75 27.74 29.28
CA THR A 156 11.46 27.32 28.73
C THR A 156 11.58 26.77 27.30
N GLU A 157 12.44 27.35 26.46
CA GLU A 157 12.64 26.87 25.09
C GLU A 157 13.34 25.50 25.04
N ALA A 158 14.33 25.27 25.92
CA ALA A 158 14.99 23.98 26.06
C ALA A 158 14.01 22.88 26.55
N GLU A 159 13.19 23.18 27.56
CA GLU A 159 12.15 22.26 28.04
C GLU A 159 11.09 21.96 26.96
N GLU A 160 10.72 22.95 26.15
CA GLU A 160 9.81 22.74 25.02
C GLU A 160 10.43 21.90 23.90
N LEU A 161 11.72 22.06 23.63
CA LEU A 161 12.48 21.23 22.68
C LEU A 161 12.58 19.78 23.17
N GLU A 162 12.84 19.57 24.45
CA GLU A 162 12.84 18.24 25.05
C GLU A 162 11.47 17.56 24.90
N LYS A 163 10.37 18.27 25.17
CA LYS A 163 9.01 17.77 24.94
C LYS A 163 8.77 17.43 23.46
N TYR A 164 9.22 18.29 22.54
CA TYR A 164 9.08 18.10 21.10
C TYR A 164 9.83 16.85 20.59
N ILE A 165 11.04 16.60 21.11
CA ILE A 165 11.83 15.40 20.81
C ILE A 165 11.19 14.17 21.45
N ALA A 166 10.73 14.26 22.71
CA ALA A 166 10.13 13.13 23.43
C ALA A 166 8.89 12.56 22.73
N VAL A 167 8.03 13.42 22.17
CA VAL A 167 6.86 12.98 21.38
C VAL A 167 7.29 12.11 20.19
N ARG A 168 8.33 12.54 19.46
CA ARG A 168 8.83 11.82 18.28
C ARG A 168 9.64 10.59 18.65
N GLU A 169 10.30 10.59 19.80
CA GLU A 169 10.93 9.40 20.35
C GLU A 169 9.90 8.32 20.70
N GLU A 170 8.72 8.70 21.19
CA GLU A 170 7.64 7.74 21.44
C GLU A 170 7.10 7.14 20.13
N MET A 171 6.97 7.94 19.07
CA MET A 171 6.60 7.46 17.73
C MET A 171 7.64 6.47 17.21
N TYR A 172 8.92 6.83 17.30
CA TYR A 172 10.05 5.98 16.98
C TYR A 172 10.03 4.64 17.75
N LYS A 173 9.76 4.67 19.06
CA LYS A 173 9.68 3.46 19.90
C LYS A 173 8.57 2.52 19.42
N LYS A 174 7.39 3.05 19.10
CA LYS A 174 6.27 2.26 18.55
C LYS A 174 6.62 1.65 17.19
N ALA A 175 7.21 2.45 16.29
CA ALA A 175 7.66 1.96 15.00
C ALA A 175 8.75 0.88 15.14
N LYS A 176 9.67 1.03 16.09
CA LYS A 176 10.70 0.02 16.42
C LYS A 176 10.14 -1.26 17.01
N GLU A 177 9.13 -1.17 17.86
CA GLU A 177 8.46 -2.36 18.38
C GLU A 177 7.80 -3.15 17.24
N PHE A 178 7.15 -2.45 16.30
CA PHE A 178 6.57 -3.10 15.13
C PHE A 178 7.64 -3.67 14.18
N ASP A 179 8.71 -2.92 13.91
CA ASP A 179 9.88 -3.36 13.15
C ASP A 179 10.43 -4.69 13.68
N SER A 180 10.57 -4.81 15.01
CA SER A 180 11.03 -6.04 15.66
C SER A 180 10.17 -7.28 15.35
N LYS A 181 8.88 -7.09 15.05
CA LYS A 181 7.93 -8.16 14.71
C LYS A 181 8.02 -8.53 13.22
N ILE A 182 8.38 -7.58 12.36
CA ILE A 182 8.37 -7.79 10.89
C ILE A 182 9.74 -8.05 10.27
N ILE A 183 10.85 -7.66 10.93
CA ILE A 183 12.21 -7.73 10.39
C ILE A 183 12.60 -9.16 9.94
N GLY A 184 12.09 -10.18 10.62
CA GLY A 184 12.30 -11.58 10.23
C GLY A 184 11.69 -11.91 8.86
N PHE A 185 10.48 -11.41 8.58
CA PHE A 185 9.85 -11.58 7.28
C PHE A 185 10.57 -10.78 6.20
N GLU A 186 10.93 -9.53 6.50
CA GLU A 186 11.60 -8.61 5.55
C GLU A 186 12.97 -9.14 5.13
N THR A 187 13.77 -9.63 6.07
CA THR A 187 15.11 -10.19 5.77
C THR A 187 15.05 -11.51 5.01
N ALA A 188 13.93 -12.24 5.11
CA ALA A 188 13.71 -13.46 4.34
C ALA A 188 13.29 -13.20 2.87
N ILE A 189 12.82 -11.99 2.53
CA ILE A 189 12.50 -11.60 1.14
C ILE A 189 13.80 -11.32 0.39
N ARG A 190 14.27 -12.29 -0.40
CA ARG A 190 15.50 -12.14 -1.20
C ARG A 190 15.27 -11.39 -2.51
N ARG A 191 14.07 -11.54 -3.09
CA ARG A 191 13.71 -10.94 -4.37
C ARG A 191 12.44 -10.11 -4.27
N PRO A 192 12.56 -8.80 -3.96
CA PRO A 192 11.41 -7.89 -3.81
C PRO A 192 10.82 -7.40 -5.14
N TYR A 193 11.40 -7.79 -6.27
CA TYR A 193 10.99 -7.36 -7.62
C TYR A 193 10.50 -8.55 -8.46
N PHE A 194 9.72 -8.25 -9.49
CA PHE A 194 9.23 -9.26 -10.42
C PHE A 194 10.37 -9.93 -11.20
N HIS A 195 10.31 -11.26 -11.31
CA HIS A 195 11.21 -12.02 -12.16
C HIS A 195 10.52 -13.31 -12.64
N VAL A 196 10.83 -13.74 -13.87
CA VAL A 196 10.16 -14.89 -14.52
C VAL A 196 10.51 -16.22 -13.85
N LYS A 197 11.73 -16.39 -13.34
CA LYS A 197 12.11 -17.58 -12.56
C LYS A 197 11.21 -17.72 -11.33
N PRO A 198 10.67 -18.92 -11.04
CA PRO A 198 9.92 -19.15 -9.81
C PRO A 198 10.70 -18.73 -8.56
N LEU A 199 9.99 -18.21 -7.57
CA LEU A 199 10.44 -18.10 -6.18
C LEU A 199 10.61 -19.49 -5.57
N SER A 200 11.48 -19.59 -4.58
CA SER A 200 11.62 -20.80 -3.78
C SER A 200 10.38 -21.03 -2.92
N VAL A 201 10.10 -22.29 -2.56
CA VAL A 201 8.99 -22.66 -1.67
C VAL A 201 9.10 -21.90 -0.34
N THR A 202 10.32 -21.73 0.18
CA THR A 202 10.58 -20.97 1.42
C THR A 202 10.24 -19.49 1.31
N GLU A 203 10.45 -18.86 0.14
CA GLU A 203 10.07 -17.46 -0.06
C GLU A 203 8.55 -17.30 -0.18
N LEU A 204 7.88 -18.26 -0.83
CA LEU A 204 6.41 -18.29 -0.92
C LEU A 204 5.79 -18.50 0.48
N GLU A 205 6.28 -19.46 1.25
CA GLU A 205 5.85 -19.68 2.64
C GLU A 205 6.06 -18.41 3.50
N ASN A 206 7.18 -17.72 3.33
CA ASN A 206 7.43 -16.45 4.02
C ASN A 206 6.38 -15.39 3.68
N TRP A 207 6.01 -15.23 2.40
CA TRP A 207 4.94 -14.30 2.00
C TRP A 207 3.60 -14.67 2.59
N HIS A 208 3.23 -15.95 2.59
CA HIS A 208 2.00 -16.39 3.25
C HIS A 208 1.99 -16.06 4.74
N ASN A 209 3.08 -16.38 5.45
CA ASN A 209 3.22 -16.10 6.89
C ASN A 209 3.20 -14.60 7.19
N TYR A 210 3.78 -13.78 6.32
CA TYR A 210 3.78 -12.33 6.49
C TYR A 210 2.38 -11.74 6.25
N LEU A 211 1.68 -12.18 5.20
CA LEU A 211 0.30 -11.78 4.95
C LEU A 211 -0.62 -12.21 6.11
N ASP A 212 -0.47 -13.44 6.61
CA ASP A 212 -1.18 -13.93 7.81
C ASP A 212 -0.96 -13.01 9.02
N PHE A 213 0.28 -12.57 9.23
CA PHE A 213 0.63 -11.70 10.36
C PHE A 213 -0.06 -10.34 10.26
N ILE A 214 -0.02 -9.69 9.09
CA ILE A 214 -0.63 -8.37 8.90
C ILE A 214 -2.17 -8.45 8.85
N GLU A 215 -2.75 -9.51 8.29
CA GLU A 215 -4.20 -9.73 8.32
C GLU A 215 -4.73 -9.84 9.76
N ARG A 216 -3.96 -10.43 10.68
CA ARG A 216 -4.32 -10.51 12.10
C ARG A 216 -4.21 -9.17 12.83
N ASP A 217 -3.33 -8.26 12.38
CA ASP A 217 -3.21 -6.90 12.94
C ASP A 217 -4.49 -6.09 12.71
N GLY A 218 -5.19 -6.36 11.59
CA GLY A 218 -6.49 -5.76 11.27
C GLY A 218 -6.43 -4.35 10.68
N ASP A 219 -5.25 -3.77 10.49
CA ASP A 219 -5.09 -2.50 9.78
C ASP A 219 -5.24 -2.71 8.27
N PHE A 220 -6.41 -2.32 7.75
CA PHE A 220 -6.77 -2.45 6.34
C PHE A 220 -5.74 -1.81 5.39
N ASN A 221 -5.20 -0.64 5.74
CA ASN A 221 -4.23 0.03 4.86
C ASN A 221 -2.90 -0.72 4.82
N LYS A 222 -2.44 -1.27 5.94
CA LYS A 222 -1.24 -2.12 5.97
C LYS A 222 -1.46 -3.40 5.16
N VAL A 223 -2.64 -4.03 5.30
CA VAL A 223 -3.01 -5.24 4.54
C VAL A 223 -2.94 -4.97 3.04
N VAL A 224 -3.64 -3.94 2.55
CA VAL A 224 -3.65 -3.58 1.11
C VAL A 224 -2.24 -3.32 0.61
N LYS A 225 -1.44 -2.52 1.33
CA LYS A 225 -0.07 -2.20 0.92
C LYS A 225 0.84 -3.41 0.88
N LEU A 226 0.74 -4.32 1.86
CA LEU A 226 1.54 -5.54 1.85
C LEU A 226 1.12 -6.46 0.70
N TYR A 227 -0.17 -6.58 0.40
CA TYR A 227 -0.66 -7.33 -0.75
C TYR A 227 -0.13 -6.77 -2.08
N GLU A 228 -0.25 -5.47 -2.30
CA GLU A 228 0.27 -4.83 -3.51
C GLU A 228 1.77 -5.07 -3.66
N ARG A 229 2.53 -5.04 -2.56
CA ARG A 229 3.96 -5.34 -2.58
C ARG A 229 4.27 -6.82 -2.84
N CYS A 230 3.55 -7.73 -2.19
CA CYS A 230 3.69 -9.17 -2.38
C CYS A 230 3.49 -9.55 -3.86
N LEU A 231 2.47 -8.97 -4.50
CA LEU A 231 2.13 -9.23 -5.89
C LEU A 231 3.17 -8.70 -6.89
N ILE A 232 4.11 -7.83 -6.50
CA ILE A 232 5.23 -7.47 -7.36
C ILE A 232 6.11 -8.72 -7.61
N ALA A 233 6.50 -9.42 -6.55
CA ALA A 233 7.32 -10.64 -6.68
C ALA A 233 6.49 -11.88 -7.05
N CYS A 234 5.24 -11.93 -6.58
CA CYS A 234 4.35 -13.08 -6.70
C CYS A 234 3.33 -12.96 -7.84
N ALA A 235 3.54 -12.06 -8.81
CA ALA A 235 2.55 -11.76 -9.85
C ALA A 235 2.09 -12.99 -10.67
N ASN A 236 2.96 -14.00 -10.84
CA ASN A 236 2.69 -15.21 -11.63
C ASN A 236 2.00 -16.33 -10.84
N TYR A 237 1.62 -16.09 -9.60
CA TYR A 237 1.12 -17.09 -8.65
C TYR A 237 -0.37 -16.81 -8.35
N PRO A 238 -1.31 -17.55 -8.98
CA PRO A 238 -2.76 -17.33 -8.80
C PRO A 238 -3.20 -17.33 -7.35
N GLU A 239 -2.56 -18.14 -6.49
CA GLU A 239 -2.94 -18.31 -5.10
C GLU A 239 -2.87 -17.00 -4.30
N TYR A 240 -1.93 -16.09 -4.62
CA TYR A 240 -1.83 -14.78 -3.95
C TYR A 240 -2.89 -13.80 -4.45
N TRP A 241 -3.22 -13.85 -5.74
CA TRP A 241 -4.32 -13.05 -6.30
C TRP A 241 -5.66 -13.49 -5.71
N ILE A 242 -5.90 -14.80 -5.65
CA ILE A 242 -7.10 -15.38 -5.05
C ILE A 242 -7.21 -14.97 -3.59
N ARG A 243 -6.13 -15.10 -2.81
CA ARG A 243 -6.09 -14.70 -1.41
C ARG A 243 -6.37 -13.21 -1.24
N TYR A 244 -5.79 -12.35 -2.09
CA TYR A 244 -6.03 -10.91 -2.06
C TYR A 244 -7.50 -10.57 -2.32
N VAL A 245 -8.10 -11.14 -3.37
CA VAL A 245 -9.52 -10.91 -3.71
C VAL A 245 -10.43 -11.31 -2.55
N LEU A 246 -10.22 -12.51 -1.98
CA LEU A 246 -11.01 -12.99 -0.83
C LEU A 246 -10.83 -12.11 0.42
N CYS A 247 -9.61 -11.62 0.68
CA CYS A 247 -9.34 -10.72 1.80
C CYS A 247 -10.07 -9.37 1.63
N MET A 248 -10.06 -8.81 0.41
CA MET A 248 -10.75 -7.55 0.11
C MET A 248 -12.27 -7.70 0.17
N GLU A 249 -12.81 -8.81 -0.33
CA GLU A 249 -14.24 -9.16 -0.21
C GLU A 249 -14.67 -9.29 1.26
N ALA A 250 -13.90 -10.04 2.06
CA ALA A 250 -14.17 -10.19 3.50
C ALA A 250 -14.10 -8.87 4.27
N SER A 251 -13.27 -7.93 3.80
CA SER A 251 -13.14 -6.58 4.36
C SER A 251 -14.22 -5.61 3.88
N GLY A 252 -15.13 -6.05 2.99
CA GLY A 252 -16.20 -5.23 2.41
C GLY A 252 -15.76 -4.29 1.28
N SER A 253 -14.51 -4.37 0.83
CA SER A 253 -13.96 -3.52 -0.23
C SER A 253 -14.06 -4.19 -1.60
N MET A 254 -15.29 -4.24 -2.13
CA MET A 254 -15.58 -4.89 -3.41
C MET A 254 -14.85 -4.26 -4.59
N ASP A 255 -14.62 -2.94 -4.58
CA ASP A 255 -13.89 -2.27 -5.65
C ASP A 255 -12.45 -2.77 -5.77
N LEU A 256 -11.76 -2.97 -4.63
CA LEU A 256 -10.41 -3.53 -4.61
C LEU A 256 -10.41 -5.01 -5.01
N ALA A 257 -11.40 -5.79 -4.55
CA ALA A 257 -11.55 -7.19 -4.93
C ALA A 257 -11.70 -7.34 -6.45
N HIS A 258 -12.59 -6.55 -7.07
CA HIS A 258 -12.78 -6.55 -8.52
C HIS A 258 -11.53 -6.06 -9.26
N ASN A 259 -10.85 -5.02 -8.76
CA ASN A 259 -9.60 -4.52 -9.37
C ASN A 259 -8.50 -5.58 -9.36
N ALA A 260 -8.29 -6.25 -8.23
CA ALA A 260 -7.31 -7.32 -8.08
C ALA A 260 -7.64 -8.49 -9.02
N LEU A 261 -8.91 -8.91 -9.06
CA LEU A 261 -9.36 -9.98 -9.94
C LEU A 261 -9.14 -9.64 -11.42
N ALA A 262 -9.51 -8.42 -11.83
CA ALA A 262 -9.31 -7.96 -13.20
C ALA A 262 -7.83 -7.93 -13.61
N ARG A 263 -6.94 -7.45 -12.72
CA ARG A 263 -5.48 -7.51 -12.97
C ARG A 263 -4.99 -8.94 -13.13
N ALA A 264 -5.46 -9.85 -12.27
CA ALA A 264 -5.09 -11.26 -12.33
C ALA A 264 -5.54 -11.90 -13.66
N THR A 265 -6.81 -11.75 -14.04
CA THR A 265 -7.41 -12.40 -15.22
C THR A 265 -7.04 -11.77 -16.55
N HIS A 266 -6.69 -10.48 -16.60
CA HIS A 266 -6.41 -9.78 -17.86
C HIS A 266 -4.91 -9.51 -18.11
N VAL A 267 -4.11 -9.38 -17.05
CA VAL A 267 -2.70 -8.96 -17.17
C VAL A 267 -1.74 -10.09 -16.83
N PHE A 268 -1.79 -10.60 -15.59
CA PHE A 268 -0.70 -11.42 -15.05
C PHE A 268 -0.90 -12.92 -15.28
N VAL A 269 -1.94 -13.52 -14.69
CA VAL A 269 -2.19 -14.97 -14.69
C VAL A 269 -3.27 -15.38 -15.68
N LYS A 270 -3.51 -14.56 -16.71
CA LYS A 270 -4.57 -14.72 -17.71
C LYS A 270 -4.59 -16.05 -18.49
N ARG A 271 -3.49 -16.81 -18.48
CA ARG A 271 -3.38 -18.11 -19.17
C ARG A 271 -3.58 -19.31 -18.23
N LEU A 272 -3.80 -19.06 -16.94
CA LEU A 272 -3.98 -20.11 -15.96
C LEU A 272 -5.48 -20.37 -15.76
N PRO A 273 -5.98 -21.60 -15.95
CA PRO A 273 -7.41 -21.89 -15.79
C PRO A 273 -7.92 -21.61 -14.37
N GLU A 274 -7.06 -21.83 -13.36
CA GLU A 274 -7.41 -21.70 -11.95
C GLU A 274 -7.98 -20.32 -11.59
N ILE A 275 -7.36 -19.23 -12.06
CA ILE A 275 -7.84 -17.87 -11.76
C ILE A 275 -9.20 -17.59 -12.43
N HIS A 276 -9.45 -18.15 -13.62
CA HIS A 276 -10.70 -17.96 -14.33
C HIS A 276 -11.83 -18.79 -13.72
N LEU A 277 -11.55 -20.00 -13.25
CA LEU A 277 -12.50 -20.80 -12.47
C LEU A 277 -12.84 -20.12 -11.14
N PHE A 278 -11.84 -19.51 -10.49
CA PHE A 278 -12.06 -18.67 -9.32
C PHE A 278 -12.95 -17.46 -9.67
N ALA A 279 -12.64 -16.74 -10.75
CA ALA A 279 -13.39 -15.57 -11.20
C ALA A 279 -14.85 -15.90 -11.50
N ALA A 280 -15.13 -17.03 -12.16
CA ALA A 280 -16.48 -17.46 -12.47
C ALA A 280 -17.32 -17.66 -11.20
N ARG A 281 -16.77 -18.38 -10.21
CA ARG A 281 -17.42 -18.58 -8.91
C ARG A 281 -17.62 -17.26 -8.16
N PHE A 282 -16.61 -16.40 -8.12
CA PHE A 282 -16.67 -15.12 -7.44
C PHE A 282 -17.78 -14.23 -8.02
N LYS A 283 -17.90 -14.19 -9.35
CA LYS A 283 -18.95 -13.43 -10.04
C LYS A 283 -20.34 -14.02 -9.80
N GLU A 284 -20.47 -15.34 -9.86
CA GLU A 284 -21.72 -16.04 -9.54
C GLU A 284 -22.22 -15.68 -8.12
N GLN A 285 -21.32 -15.73 -7.13
CA GLN A 285 -21.63 -15.41 -5.73
C GLN A 285 -22.05 -13.95 -5.55
N ASN A 286 -21.49 -13.05 -6.36
CA ASN A 286 -21.82 -11.63 -6.36
C ASN A 286 -22.97 -11.24 -7.31
N GLY A 287 -23.64 -12.22 -7.93
CA GLY A 287 -24.82 -12.03 -8.78
C GLY A 287 -24.53 -11.67 -10.24
N ASP A 288 -23.26 -11.57 -10.64
CA ASP A 288 -22.85 -11.35 -12.05
C ASP A 288 -22.82 -12.69 -12.81
N ILE A 289 -24.01 -13.19 -13.14
CA ILE A 289 -24.17 -14.48 -13.83
C ILE A 289 -23.59 -14.44 -15.25
N ASP A 290 -23.79 -13.34 -15.98
CA ASP A 290 -23.28 -13.19 -17.34
C ASP A 290 -21.75 -13.17 -17.36
N GLY A 291 -21.14 -12.45 -16.42
CA GLY A 291 -19.70 -12.43 -16.27
C GLY A 291 -19.13 -13.78 -15.79
N ALA A 292 -19.89 -14.56 -15.02
CA ALA A 292 -19.51 -15.92 -14.62
C ALA A 292 -19.51 -16.88 -15.82
N ARG A 293 -20.55 -16.84 -16.66
CA ARG A 293 -20.63 -17.60 -17.92
C ARG A 293 -19.50 -17.23 -18.87
N ALA A 294 -19.22 -15.93 -19.04
CA ALA A 294 -18.13 -15.46 -19.89
C ALA A 294 -16.77 -15.98 -19.41
N ALA A 295 -16.54 -16.04 -18.09
CA ALA A 295 -15.31 -16.61 -17.53
C ALA A 295 -15.18 -18.11 -17.84
N TYR A 296 -16.27 -18.90 -17.72
CA TYR A 296 -16.25 -20.31 -18.13
C TYR A 296 -16.02 -20.47 -19.63
N GLN A 297 -16.70 -19.67 -20.46
CA GLN A 297 -16.53 -19.71 -21.91
C GLN A 297 -15.07 -19.46 -22.30
N LEU A 298 -14.40 -18.48 -21.69
CA LEU A 298 -12.98 -18.20 -21.91
C LEU A 298 -12.08 -19.39 -21.57
N VAL A 299 -12.43 -20.17 -20.53
CA VAL A 299 -11.69 -21.39 -20.19
C VAL A 299 -11.89 -22.45 -21.28
N HIS A 300 -13.13 -22.65 -21.74
CA HIS A 300 -13.48 -23.65 -22.76
C HIS A 300 -12.89 -23.34 -24.13
N THR A 301 -12.71 -22.07 -24.51
CA THR A 301 -12.27 -21.67 -25.85
C THR A 301 -10.78 -21.36 -25.94
N GLU A 302 -10.23 -20.61 -24.98
CA GLU A 302 -8.89 -20.01 -25.11
C GLU A 302 -7.89 -20.57 -24.10
N THR A 303 -8.30 -20.84 -22.87
CA THR A 303 -7.35 -21.14 -21.79
C THR A 303 -7.03 -22.63 -21.70
N SER A 304 -8.04 -23.48 -21.59
CA SER A 304 -7.87 -24.94 -21.47
C SER A 304 -9.11 -25.69 -21.97
N PRO A 305 -9.29 -25.81 -23.30
CA PRO A 305 -10.40 -26.56 -23.88
C PRO A 305 -10.42 -28.02 -23.40
N GLY A 306 -11.60 -28.50 -22.98
CA GLY A 306 -11.78 -29.86 -22.47
C GLY A 306 -11.34 -30.07 -21.02
N LEU A 307 -11.01 -29.00 -20.28
CA LEU A 307 -10.73 -29.09 -18.85
C LEU A 307 -11.96 -29.61 -18.09
N LEU A 308 -11.88 -30.84 -17.61
CA LEU A 308 -12.97 -31.53 -16.91
C LEU A 308 -13.51 -30.72 -15.73
N GLU A 309 -12.62 -30.13 -14.93
CA GLU A 309 -13.02 -29.31 -13.79
C GLU A 309 -13.88 -28.11 -14.20
N ALA A 310 -13.55 -27.44 -15.32
CA ALA A 310 -14.31 -26.33 -15.83
C ALA A 310 -15.70 -26.75 -16.28
N ILE A 311 -15.82 -27.89 -16.95
CA ILE A 311 -17.10 -28.43 -17.43
C ILE A 311 -18.01 -28.76 -16.24
N ILE A 312 -17.48 -29.47 -15.23
CA ILE A 312 -18.24 -29.85 -14.03
C ILE A 312 -18.72 -28.60 -13.29
N LYS A 313 -17.82 -27.63 -13.05
CA LYS A 313 -18.18 -26.40 -12.32
C LYS A 313 -19.20 -25.54 -13.07
N HIS A 314 -19.06 -25.42 -14.39
CA HIS A 314 -20.00 -24.69 -15.24
C HIS A 314 -21.38 -25.34 -15.26
N ALA A 315 -21.46 -26.66 -15.49
CA ALA A 315 -22.74 -27.39 -15.48
C ALA A 315 -23.43 -27.33 -14.10
N ASN A 316 -22.66 -27.40 -13.01
CA ASN A 316 -23.20 -27.25 -11.66
C ASN A 316 -23.74 -25.84 -11.39
N MET A 317 -23.14 -24.80 -11.98
CA MET A 317 -23.68 -23.43 -11.92
C MET A 317 -25.02 -23.35 -12.66
N GLU A 318 -25.09 -23.79 -13.91
CA GLU A 318 -26.35 -23.73 -14.68
C GLU A 318 -27.47 -24.52 -14.02
N ARG A 319 -27.14 -25.66 -13.41
CA ARG A 319 -28.08 -26.41 -12.56
C ARG A 319 -28.59 -25.58 -11.37
N ARG A 320 -27.72 -24.87 -10.64
CA ARG A 320 -28.14 -24.01 -9.51
C ARG A 320 -29.05 -22.87 -9.99
N LEU A 321 -28.86 -22.41 -11.22
CA LEU A 321 -29.68 -21.38 -11.85
C LEU A 321 -30.98 -21.93 -12.45
N GLY A 322 -31.19 -23.25 -12.47
CA GLY A 322 -32.37 -23.90 -13.03
C GLY A 322 -32.29 -24.21 -14.53
N ASN A 323 -31.17 -23.90 -15.19
CA ASN A 323 -30.96 -24.13 -16.63
C ASN A 323 -30.42 -25.54 -16.87
N LEU A 324 -31.24 -26.55 -16.60
CA LEU A 324 -30.83 -27.95 -16.71
C LEU A 324 -30.44 -28.34 -18.14
N GLU A 325 -31.17 -27.84 -19.14
CA GLU A 325 -30.88 -28.10 -20.55
C GLU A 325 -29.47 -27.62 -20.94
N ASP A 326 -29.09 -26.40 -20.52
CA ASP A 326 -27.76 -25.85 -20.75
C ASP A 326 -26.68 -26.69 -20.05
N ALA A 327 -26.95 -27.12 -18.82
CA ALA A 327 -26.04 -27.98 -18.07
C ALA A 327 -25.80 -29.34 -18.75
N PHE A 328 -26.85 -29.98 -19.29
CA PHE A 328 -26.72 -31.20 -20.07
C PHE A 328 -25.96 -30.95 -21.38
N SER A 329 -26.29 -29.88 -22.10
CA SER A 329 -25.65 -29.50 -23.34
C SER A 329 -24.13 -29.35 -23.18
N LEU A 330 -23.66 -28.76 -22.06
CA LEU A 330 -22.23 -28.63 -21.77
C LEU A 330 -21.51 -30.00 -21.71
N TYR A 331 -22.09 -30.99 -21.04
CA TYR A 331 -21.52 -32.33 -20.99
C TYR A 331 -21.58 -33.03 -22.35
N GLU A 332 -22.70 -32.92 -23.05
CA GLU A 332 -22.89 -33.57 -24.36
C GLU A 332 -21.92 -33.03 -25.40
N GLN A 333 -21.72 -31.70 -25.44
CA GLN A 333 -20.74 -31.06 -26.30
C GLN A 333 -19.32 -31.52 -25.96
N ALA A 334 -18.95 -31.54 -24.67
CA ALA A 334 -17.64 -32.01 -24.24
C ALA A 334 -17.39 -33.49 -24.60
N ILE A 335 -18.39 -34.36 -24.40
CA ILE A 335 -18.33 -35.77 -24.77
C ILE A 335 -18.20 -35.93 -26.28
N ALA A 336 -18.94 -35.16 -27.08
CA ALA A 336 -18.87 -35.20 -28.54
C ALA A 336 -17.47 -34.81 -29.05
N ILE A 337 -16.87 -33.77 -28.48
CA ILE A 337 -15.51 -33.33 -28.81
C ILE A 337 -14.48 -34.42 -28.46
N GLU A 338 -14.56 -34.98 -27.25
CA GLU A 338 -13.60 -35.99 -26.79
C GLU A 338 -13.74 -37.33 -27.52
N LYS A 339 -14.95 -37.72 -27.94
CA LYS A 339 -15.19 -38.90 -28.79
C LYS A 339 -14.49 -38.79 -30.14
N GLY A 340 -14.34 -37.58 -30.67
CA GLY A 340 -13.64 -37.34 -31.95
C GLY A 340 -12.12 -37.55 -31.86
N LYS A 341 -11.55 -37.72 -30.66
CA LYS A 341 -10.12 -37.92 -30.45
C LYS A 341 -9.79 -39.41 -30.37
N GLU A 342 -8.74 -39.85 -31.08
CA GLU A 342 -8.35 -41.28 -31.12
C GLU A 342 -7.95 -41.85 -29.74
N HIS A 343 -7.40 -41.01 -28.85
CA HIS A 343 -6.91 -41.43 -27.52
C HIS A 343 -7.26 -40.41 -26.42
N SER A 344 -8.56 -40.21 -26.16
CA SER A 344 -8.98 -39.33 -25.06
C SER A 344 -8.83 -40.00 -23.69
N GLN A 345 -8.03 -39.38 -22.81
CA GLN A 345 -7.89 -39.79 -21.41
C GLN A 345 -9.03 -39.25 -20.51
N THR A 346 -9.72 -38.21 -20.95
CA THR A 346 -10.76 -37.51 -20.17
C THR A 346 -12.16 -38.06 -20.44
N LEU A 347 -12.38 -38.71 -21.59
CA LEU A 347 -13.69 -39.24 -22.01
C LEU A 347 -14.34 -40.21 -20.99
N PRO A 348 -13.65 -41.22 -20.43
CA PRO A 348 -14.26 -42.09 -19.42
C PRO A 348 -14.71 -41.32 -18.17
N MET A 349 -13.92 -40.32 -17.77
CA MET A 349 -14.22 -39.48 -16.62
C MET A 349 -15.42 -38.57 -16.88
N LEU A 350 -15.56 -38.02 -18.11
CA LEU A 350 -16.72 -37.26 -18.52
C LEU A 350 -18.00 -38.08 -18.46
N TYR A 351 -17.99 -39.34 -18.93
CA TYR A 351 -19.15 -40.22 -18.81
C TYR A 351 -19.52 -40.50 -17.35
N ALA A 352 -18.54 -40.77 -16.50
CA ALA A 352 -18.78 -41.00 -15.07
C ALA A 352 -19.42 -39.77 -14.41
N GLN A 353 -18.95 -38.56 -14.73
CA GLN A 353 -19.50 -37.32 -14.19
C GLN A 353 -20.87 -36.99 -14.78
N TYR A 354 -21.08 -37.23 -16.07
CA TYR A 354 -22.38 -37.05 -16.72
C TYR A 354 -23.45 -37.97 -16.13
N SER A 355 -23.12 -39.25 -15.93
CA SER A 355 -24.01 -40.20 -15.26
C SER A 355 -24.33 -39.78 -13.82
N ARG A 356 -23.35 -39.30 -13.05
CA ARG A 356 -23.61 -38.74 -11.72
C ARG A 356 -24.54 -37.54 -11.78
N PHE A 357 -24.32 -36.64 -12.73
CA PHE A 357 -25.14 -35.45 -12.91
C PHE A 357 -26.60 -35.78 -13.25
N LEU A 358 -26.85 -36.84 -14.03
CA LEU A 358 -28.19 -37.35 -14.35
C LEU A 358 -28.95 -37.92 -13.14
N HIS A 359 -28.24 -38.39 -12.12
CA HIS A 359 -28.81 -39.07 -10.95
C HIS A 359 -28.79 -38.23 -9.66
N LEU A 360 -28.31 -36.98 -9.72
CA LEU A 360 -28.28 -36.00 -8.62
C LEU A 360 -29.35 -34.95 -8.79
#